data_AF-A0A2I8EKU7-F1
#
_entry.id   AF-A0A2I8EKU7-F1
#
_cell.length_a   1.000
_cell.length_b   1.000
_cell.length_c   1.000
_cell.angle_alpha   90.00
_cell.angle_beta   90.00
_cell.angle_gamma   90.00
#
_symmetry.space_group_name_H-M   'P 1'
#
loop_
_entity.id
_entity.type
_entity.pdbx_description
1 polymer ?
#
loop_
_entity_poly.entity_id
_entity_poly.type
_entity_poly.pdbx_seq_one_letter_code
_entity_poly.pdbx_strand_id
1 'polypeptide(L)'
;MWSAQMKIATNAYRVIVKSVLFILLSVIGVALTVRILVSVLPDQWTSSRSPVTEYSKLPNDNTLEANKDRNAILLSIDRCLGYPSPGSIRQELREVLGVSEPDLSPPSDLKYIEVHPLYIRIASLNDSVFTKRLLTEVNAKTAYIAAQFSLFSTIIIGLLTTILVALSSSEFGKAETARGRAIRLGALVLPAIGTAVAATIAFYDPSGNLARQNQMAAALEQLNTQIALGTWQMDCVKNLSADLSKEKAMVDSWSQRFQEITAGATQAKTPLDVSQRAGLR
;
A
#
# COMPACT_ATOMS: atom_id res chain seq x y z
N MET A 1 -23.40 6.84 67.20
CA MET A 1 -24.00 6.71 65.84
C MET A 1 -23.20 7.44 64.76
N TRP A 2 -22.80 8.71 64.96
CA TRP A 2 -22.01 9.49 63.98
C TRP A 2 -20.64 8.89 63.58
N SER A 3 -19.92 8.26 64.51
CA SER A 3 -18.61 7.63 64.25
C SER A 3 -18.69 6.44 63.26
N ALA A 4 -19.77 5.67 63.28
CA ALA A 4 -19.95 4.52 62.39
C ALA A 4 -20.28 4.97 60.95
N GLN A 5 -21.16 5.98 60.82
CA GLN A 5 -21.51 6.59 59.53
C GLN A 5 -20.28 7.21 58.83
N MET A 6 -19.40 7.88 59.60
CA MET A 6 -18.17 8.46 59.05
C MET A 6 -17.18 7.43 58.51
N LYS A 7 -17.05 6.27 59.17
CA LYS A 7 -16.18 5.16 58.71
C LYS A 7 -16.70 4.50 57.42
N ILE A 8 -18.02 4.38 57.28
CA ILE A 8 -18.63 3.82 56.07
C ILE A 8 -18.41 4.78 54.88
N ALA A 9 -18.63 6.08 55.08
CA ALA A 9 -18.43 7.09 54.04
C ALA A 9 -16.96 7.16 53.57
N THR A 10 -16.00 7.12 54.49
CA THR A 10 -14.57 7.15 54.13
C THR A 10 -14.11 5.88 53.41
N ASN A 11 -14.64 4.71 53.78
CA ASN A 11 -14.34 3.47 53.05
C ASN A 11 -14.98 3.46 51.65
N ALA A 12 -16.23 3.90 51.52
CA ALA A 12 -16.89 4.02 50.23
C ALA A 12 -16.13 4.97 49.28
N TYR A 13 -15.71 6.14 49.80
CA TYR A 13 -14.90 7.09 49.04
C TYR A 13 -13.56 6.47 48.58
N ARG A 14 -12.84 5.77 49.46
CA ARG A 14 -11.59 5.08 49.08
C ARG A 14 -11.80 4.03 47.99
N VAL A 15 -12.91 3.29 48.01
CA VAL A 15 -13.22 2.29 46.98
C VAL A 15 -13.51 2.96 45.65
N ILE A 16 -14.33 4.02 45.64
CA ILE A 16 -14.67 4.78 44.43
C ILE A 16 -13.41 5.39 43.82
N VAL A 17 -12.58 6.07 44.61
CA VAL A 17 -11.34 6.70 44.14
C VAL A 17 -10.39 5.66 43.54
N LYS A 18 -10.21 4.49 44.18
CA LYS A 18 -9.37 3.41 43.64
C LYS A 18 -9.91 2.84 42.34
N SER A 19 -11.23 2.66 42.23
CA SER A 19 -11.86 2.18 41.00
C SER A 19 -11.71 3.19 39.86
N VAL A 20 -11.94 4.48 40.11
CA VAL A 20 -11.78 5.55 39.11
C VAL A 20 -10.32 5.63 38.65
N LEU A 21 -9.36 5.59 39.58
CA LEU A 21 -7.94 5.60 39.25
C LEU A 21 -7.53 4.38 38.40
N PHE A 22 -8.07 3.20 38.71
CA PHE A 22 -7.79 1.99 37.94
C PHE A 22 -8.36 2.06 36.52
N ILE A 23 -9.58 2.58 36.35
CA ILE A 23 -10.18 2.81 35.03
C ILE A 23 -9.32 3.79 34.24
N LEU A 24 -8.92 4.92 34.83
CA LEU A 24 -8.05 5.89 34.17
C LEU A 24 -6.71 5.27 33.75
N LEU A 25 -6.06 4.50 34.63
CA LEU A 25 -4.81 3.82 34.30
C LEU A 25 -4.99 2.76 33.20
N SER A 26 -6.12 2.04 33.18
CA SER A 26 -6.45 1.11 32.10
C SER A 26 -6.66 1.84 30.77
N VAL A 27 -7.38 2.97 30.77
CA VAL A 27 -7.60 3.79 29.57
C VAL A 27 -6.29 4.36 29.07
N ILE A 28 -5.43 4.87 29.96
CA ILE A 28 -4.09 5.36 29.63
C ILE A 28 -3.24 4.22 29.07
N GLY A 29 -3.29 3.03 29.68
CA GLY A 29 -2.59 1.84 29.21
C GLY A 29 -3.02 1.44 27.80
N VAL A 30 -4.33 1.38 27.54
CA VAL A 30 -4.88 1.11 26.21
C VAL A 30 -4.49 2.20 25.22
N ALA A 31 -4.58 3.48 25.59
CA ALA A 31 -4.18 4.59 24.75
C ALA A 31 -2.68 4.57 24.43
N LEU A 32 -1.83 4.19 25.39
CA LEU A 32 -0.39 3.99 25.18
C LEU A 32 -0.13 2.79 24.28
N THR A 33 -0.81 1.66 24.48
CA THR A 33 -0.65 0.51 23.58
C THR A 33 -1.12 0.85 22.18
N VAL A 34 -2.22 1.58 22.01
CA VAL A 34 -2.69 2.05 20.71
C VAL A 34 -1.70 3.04 20.11
N ARG A 35 -1.15 3.96 20.89
CA ARG A 35 -0.15 4.92 20.40
C ARG A 35 1.15 4.24 20.00
N ILE A 36 1.60 3.25 20.77
CA ILE A 36 2.76 2.42 20.44
C ILE A 36 2.45 1.62 19.17
N LEU A 37 1.27 0.99 19.09
CA LEU A 37 0.81 0.28 17.90
C LEU A 37 0.80 1.20 16.67
N VAL A 38 0.30 2.44 16.83
CA VAL A 38 0.25 3.46 15.79
C VAL A 38 1.64 3.99 15.44
N SER A 39 2.57 4.06 16.38
CA SER A 39 3.97 4.41 16.09
C SER A 39 4.75 3.29 15.41
N VAL A 40 4.29 2.04 15.54
CA VAL A 40 4.84 0.87 14.85
C VAL A 40 4.16 0.68 13.49
N LEU A 41 2.97 1.27 13.27
CA LEU A 41 2.43 1.39 11.93
C LEU A 41 3.43 2.20 11.10
N PRO A 42 3.81 1.71 9.91
CA PRO A 42 4.77 2.41 9.07
C PRO A 42 4.31 3.84 8.82
N ASP A 43 5.21 4.82 8.99
CA ASP A 43 5.00 6.26 8.75
C ASP A 43 4.34 6.57 7.38
N GLN A 44 4.41 5.61 6.46
CA GLN A 44 3.73 5.57 5.16
C GLN A 44 2.20 5.80 5.26
N TRP A 45 1.57 5.56 6.41
CA TRP A 45 0.13 5.81 6.62
C TRP A 45 -0.18 7.24 7.08
N THR A 46 0.78 7.96 7.67
CA THR A 46 0.58 9.30 8.24
C THR A 46 1.29 10.39 7.43
N SER A 47 2.34 10.04 6.68
CA SER A 47 3.10 10.96 5.83
C SER A 47 2.63 10.88 4.37
N SER A 48 2.19 12.01 3.82
CA SER A 48 1.87 12.16 2.39
C SER A 48 3.09 12.23 1.47
N ARG A 49 4.32 12.01 1.97
CA ARG A 49 5.51 12.00 1.11
C ARG A 49 5.44 10.83 0.13
N SER A 50 5.58 11.15 -1.15
CA SER A 50 5.61 10.19 -2.24
C SER A 50 6.76 9.18 -2.02
N PRO A 51 6.49 7.89 -1.83
CA PRO A 51 7.51 6.87 -1.53
C PRO A 51 8.49 6.60 -2.68
N VAL A 52 8.41 7.32 -3.81
CA VAL A 52 9.14 7.00 -5.05
C VAL A 52 10.66 7.15 -4.90
N THR A 53 11.15 8.08 -4.07
CA THR A 53 12.58 8.42 -4.01
C THR A 53 13.43 7.52 -3.11
N GLU A 54 12.84 6.82 -2.13
CA GLU A 54 13.63 6.00 -1.17
C GLU A 54 13.73 4.52 -1.57
N TYR A 55 12.76 3.99 -2.31
CA TYR A 55 12.72 2.57 -2.71
C TYR A 55 13.63 2.21 -3.91
N SER A 56 14.30 3.19 -4.54
CA SER A 56 15.28 2.94 -5.61
C SER A 56 16.58 2.28 -5.12
N LYS A 57 16.82 2.22 -3.80
CA LYS A 57 18.11 1.76 -3.23
C LYS A 57 18.21 0.25 -2.99
N LEU A 58 17.13 -0.52 -3.11
CA LEU A 58 17.16 -1.98 -2.98
C LEU A 58 16.64 -2.61 -4.27
N PRO A 59 17.52 -3.12 -5.15
CA PRO A 59 17.07 -3.87 -6.33
C PRO A 59 16.32 -5.11 -5.83
N ASN A 60 15.02 -5.14 -6.08
CA ASN A 60 14.24 -6.36 -5.96
C ASN A 60 14.22 -7.02 -7.36
N ASP A 61 14.09 -8.33 -7.45
CA ASP A 61 14.14 -9.03 -8.76
C ASP A 61 13.10 -8.48 -9.75
N ASN A 62 11.91 -8.10 -9.27
CA ASN A 62 10.84 -7.52 -10.08
C ASN A 62 11.17 -6.09 -10.57
N THR A 63 11.87 -5.25 -9.77
CA THR A 63 12.32 -3.94 -10.26
C THR A 63 13.40 -4.08 -11.30
N LEU A 64 14.26 -5.09 -11.17
CA LEU A 64 15.24 -5.43 -12.19
C LEU A 64 14.55 -5.88 -13.49
N GLU A 65 13.54 -6.74 -13.41
CA GLU A 65 12.74 -7.18 -14.56
C GLU A 65 11.97 -6.03 -15.22
N ALA A 66 11.28 -5.20 -14.43
CA ALA A 66 10.59 -4.01 -14.94
C ALA A 66 11.54 -3.05 -15.66
N ASN A 67 12.77 -2.90 -15.16
CA ASN A 67 13.80 -2.12 -15.82
C ASN A 67 14.29 -2.78 -17.13
N LYS A 68 14.44 -4.11 -17.17
CA LYS A 68 14.81 -4.83 -18.40
C LYS A 68 13.76 -4.61 -19.49
N ASP A 69 12.48 -4.73 -19.17
CA ASP A 69 11.38 -4.50 -20.12
C ASP A 69 11.36 -3.06 -20.63
N ARG A 70 11.45 -2.09 -19.70
CA ARG A 70 11.50 -0.65 -20.05
C ARG A 70 12.67 -0.36 -20.99
N ASN A 71 13.85 -0.90 -20.67
CA ASN A 71 15.05 -0.75 -21.51
C ASN A 71 14.91 -1.47 -22.85
N ALA A 72 14.25 -2.63 -22.91
CA ALA A 72 14.02 -3.34 -24.17
C ALA A 72 13.16 -2.53 -25.15
N ILE A 73 12.14 -1.82 -24.64
CA ILE A 73 11.32 -0.89 -25.43
C ILE A 73 12.17 0.29 -25.91
N LEU A 74 12.93 0.93 -25.02
CA LEU A 74 13.78 2.08 -25.39
C LEU A 74 14.86 1.70 -26.41
N LEU A 75 15.50 0.53 -26.24
CA LEU A 75 16.46 -0.02 -27.20
C LEU A 75 15.82 -0.29 -28.57
N SER A 76 14.55 -0.73 -28.61
CA SER A 76 13.84 -0.90 -29.88
C SER A 76 13.60 0.43 -30.60
N ILE A 77 13.29 1.49 -29.84
CA ILE A 77 13.12 2.85 -30.37
C ILE A 77 14.48 3.38 -30.87
N ASP A 78 15.54 3.25 -30.08
CA ASP A 78 16.91 3.67 -30.45
C ASP A 78 17.37 3.01 -31.76
N ARG A 79 17.10 1.71 -31.91
CA ARG A 79 17.38 0.96 -33.12
C ARG A 79 16.66 1.55 -34.33
N CYS A 80 15.39 1.94 -34.16
CA CYS A 80 14.62 2.53 -35.26
C CYS A 80 15.05 3.95 -35.62
N LEU A 81 15.59 4.71 -34.67
CA LEU A 81 16.17 6.03 -34.92
C LEU A 81 17.58 5.95 -35.53
N GLY A 82 18.15 4.74 -35.69
CA GLY A 82 19.44 4.53 -36.34
C GLY A 82 20.64 4.78 -35.43
N TYR A 83 20.47 4.74 -34.11
CA TYR A 83 21.60 4.90 -33.18
C TYR A 83 22.43 3.61 -33.10
N PRO A 84 23.76 3.68 -33.32
CA PRO A 84 24.60 2.48 -33.47
C PRO A 84 25.08 1.86 -32.15
N SER A 85 24.81 2.44 -30.97
CA SER A 85 25.41 1.98 -29.71
C SER A 85 24.38 1.52 -28.66
N PRO A 86 24.31 0.21 -28.35
CA PRO A 86 23.58 -0.30 -27.20
C PRO A 86 24.40 -0.02 -25.93
N GLY A 87 23.98 0.95 -25.11
CA GLY A 87 24.63 1.16 -23.81
C GLY A 87 24.45 2.55 -23.22
N SER A 88 24.16 3.56 -24.04
CA SER A 88 23.71 4.86 -23.57
C SER A 88 22.55 5.31 -24.44
N ILE A 89 21.33 5.03 -23.99
CA ILE A 89 20.19 5.85 -24.40
C ILE A 89 20.65 7.27 -24.09
N ARG A 90 20.88 8.09 -25.13
CA ARG A 90 21.40 9.44 -24.90
C ARG A 90 20.50 10.12 -23.89
N GLN A 91 21.09 10.75 -22.90
CA GLN A 91 20.36 11.49 -21.88
C GLN A 91 19.36 12.48 -22.53
N GLU A 92 19.77 13.04 -23.67
CA GLU A 92 18.96 13.82 -24.62
C GLU A 92 17.66 13.12 -25.04
N LEU A 93 17.70 11.86 -25.46
CA LEU A 93 16.50 11.12 -25.86
C LEU A 93 15.63 10.82 -24.65
N ARG A 94 16.23 10.55 -23.47
CA ARG A 94 15.45 10.43 -22.23
C ARG A 94 14.74 11.73 -21.91
N GLU A 95 15.38 12.87 -22.10
CA GLU A 95 14.79 14.19 -21.88
C GLU A 95 13.64 14.48 -22.85
N VAL A 96 13.84 14.23 -24.15
CA VAL A 96 12.81 14.40 -25.19
C VAL A 96 11.63 13.44 -24.98
N LEU A 97 11.88 12.23 -24.51
CA LEU A 97 10.84 11.26 -24.19
C LEU A 97 10.17 11.52 -22.82
N GLY A 98 10.62 12.54 -22.06
CA GLY A 98 10.09 12.88 -20.74
C GLY A 98 10.44 11.88 -19.63
N VAL A 99 11.53 11.12 -19.81
CA VAL A 99 11.98 9.99 -18.97
C VAL A 99 13.02 10.43 -17.91
N SER A 100 13.60 11.63 -18.02
CA SER A 100 14.64 12.13 -17.08
C SER A 100 14.12 13.20 -16.12
N GLU A 101 14.67 13.22 -14.90
CA GLU A 101 14.62 14.40 -14.03
C GLU A 101 15.31 15.58 -14.75
N PRO A 102 14.77 16.82 -14.61
CA PRO A 102 15.27 17.98 -15.34
C PRO A 102 16.67 18.34 -14.85
N ASP A 103 17.68 18.08 -15.66
CA ASP A 103 19.00 18.68 -15.50
C ASP A 103 18.97 20.04 -16.21
N LEU A 104 19.28 21.12 -15.49
CA LEU A 104 18.98 22.51 -15.86
C LEU A 104 19.91 23.09 -16.95
N SER A 105 20.65 22.26 -17.67
CA SER A 105 21.65 22.72 -18.65
C SER A 105 21.35 22.13 -20.03
N PRO A 106 20.77 22.90 -20.96
CA PRO A 106 20.52 22.42 -22.31
C PRO A 106 21.86 22.14 -23.02
N PRO A 107 22.04 20.96 -23.66
CA PRO A 107 23.22 20.69 -24.47
C PRO A 107 23.30 21.64 -25.66
N SER A 108 24.44 22.32 -25.81
CA SER A 108 24.65 23.38 -26.82
C SER A 108 24.71 22.92 -28.28
N ASP A 109 24.75 21.60 -28.54
CA ASP A 109 24.98 21.02 -29.88
C ASP A 109 23.91 20.00 -30.31
N LEU A 110 22.68 20.15 -29.82
CA LEU A 110 21.57 19.28 -30.20
C LEU A 110 21.15 19.50 -31.65
N LYS A 111 21.68 18.66 -32.55
CA LYS A 111 21.07 18.43 -33.87
C LYS A 111 19.63 17.97 -33.61
N TYR A 112 18.64 18.76 -34.05
CA TYR A 112 17.23 18.42 -33.91
C TYR A 112 16.98 17.03 -34.52
N ILE A 113 16.76 16.05 -33.66
CA ILE A 113 16.35 14.71 -34.05
C ILE A 113 14.83 14.79 -34.22
N GLU A 114 14.37 14.66 -35.44
CA GLU A 114 12.94 14.62 -35.72
C GLU A 114 12.40 13.25 -35.26
N VAL A 115 11.88 13.22 -34.03
CA VAL A 115 11.28 12.02 -33.45
C VAL A 115 9.82 11.94 -33.86
N HIS A 116 9.43 10.83 -34.49
CA HIS A 116 8.04 10.61 -34.87
C HIS A 116 7.11 10.60 -33.63
N PRO A 117 5.93 11.26 -33.65
CA PRO A 117 5.03 11.34 -32.49
C PRO A 117 4.59 10.00 -31.91
N LEU A 118 4.57 8.95 -32.74
CA LEU A 118 4.27 7.58 -32.32
C LEU A 118 5.27 7.08 -31.26
N TYR A 119 6.58 7.33 -31.43
CA TYR A 119 7.60 6.89 -30.49
C TYR A 119 7.49 7.62 -29.16
N ILE A 120 7.17 8.92 -29.19
CA ILE A 120 6.90 9.72 -27.99
C ILE A 120 5.72 9.12 -27.21
N ARG A 121 4.65 8.75 -27.91
CA ARG A 121 3.47 8.14 -27.29
C ARG A 121 3.76 6.77 -26.69
N ILE A 122 4.52 5.93 -27.38
CA ILE A 122 4.96 4.62 -26.87
C ILE A 122 5.82 4.80 -25.61
N ALA A 123 6.79 5.71 -25.64
CA ALA A 123 7.67 5.97 -24.51
C ALA A 123 6.90 6.51 -23.30
N SER A 124 5.98 7.45 -23.51
CA SER A 124 5.11 7.99 -22.45
C SER A 124 4.20 6.92 -21.84
N LEU A 125 3.63 6.02 -22.67
CA LEU A 125 2.83 4.90 -22.19
C LEU A 125 3.68 3.90 -21.38
N ASN A 126 4.85 3.54 -21.90
CA ASN A 126 5.81 2.66 -21.22
C ASN A 126 6.22 3.24 -19.86
N ASP A 127 6.51 4.53 -19.79
CA ASP A 127 6.86 5.21 -18.54
C ASP A 127 5.70 5.20 -17.53
N SER A 128 4.47 5.41 -18.00
CA SER A 128 3.26 5.33 -17.19
C SER A 128 3.04 3.91 -16.64
N VAL A 129 3.22 2.88 -17.47
CA VAL A 129 3.10 1.46 -17.07
C VAL A 129 4.18 1.10 -16.04
N PHE A 130 5.43 1.47 -16.32
CA PHE A 130 6.57 1.22 -15.44
C PHE A 130 6.38 1.88 -14.06
N THR A 131 6.07 3.17 -14.04
CA THR A 131 5.83 3.92 -12.80
C THR A 131 4.69 3.29 -12.00
N LYS A 132 3.61 2.87 -12.68
CA LYS A 132 2.49 2.22 -12.01
C LYS A 132 2.86 0.84 -11.46
N ARG A 133 3.68 0.05 -12.17
CA ARG A 133 4.19 -1.25 -11.71
C ARG A 133 5.01 -1.08 -10.42
N LEU A 134 5.94 -0.13 -10.40
CA LEU A 134 6.73 0.19 -9.21
C LEU A 134 5.85 0.58 -8.01
N LEU A 135 4.89 1.49 -8.21
CA LEU A 135 3.96 1.89 -7.15
C LEU A 135 3.12 0.71 -6.64
N THR A 136 2.68 -0.17 -7.54
CA THR A 136 1.87 -1.34 -7.19
C THR A 136 2.67 -2.34 -6.36
N GLU A 137 3.95 -2.57 -6.69
CA GLU A 137 4.82 -3.43 -5.88
C GLU A 137 5.09 -2.88 -4.48
N VAL A 138 5.32 -1.57 -4.37
CA VAL A 138 5.49 -0.91 -3.06
C VAL A 138 4.21 -1.04 -2.23
N ASN A 139 3.06 -0.82 -2.85
CA ASN A 139 1.76 -1.00 -2.21
C ASN A 139 1.50 -2.47 -1.81
N ALA A 140 1.93 -3.44 -2.62
CA ALA A 140 1.81 -4.86 -2.30
C ALA A 140 2.67 -5.23 -1.09
N LYS A 141 3.93 -4.78 -1.03
CA LYS A 141 4.83 -5.05 0.11
C LYS A 141 4.32 -4.44 1.41
N THR A 142 3.84 -3.20 1.36
CA THR A 142 3.27 -2.54 2.53
C THR A 142 1.98 -3.21 2.99
N ALA A 143 1.09 -3.59 2.05
CA ALA A 143 -0.11 -4.37 2.35
C ALA A 143 0.23 -5.76 2.95
N TYR A 144 1.29 -6.41 2.46
CA TYR A 144 1.75 -7.70 2.99
C TYR A 144 2.22 -7.58 4.44
N ILE A 145 3.04 -6.57 4.77
CA ILE A 145 3.51 -6.33 6.15
C ILE A 145 2.30 -6.04 7.06
N ALA A 146 1.37 -5.20 6.61
CA ALA A 146 0.16 -4.91 7.36
C ALA A 146 -0.70 -6.18 7.58
N ALA A 147 -0.85 -7.02 6.56
CA ALA A 147 -1.57 -8.28 6.65
C ALA A 147 -0.91 -9.23 7.67
N GLN A 148 0.40 -9.44 7.58
CA GLN A 148 1.15 -10.29 8.51
C GLN A 148 1.04 -9.81 9.95
N PHE A 149 1.18 -8.50 10.17
CA PHE A 149 1.04 -7.90 11.49
C PHE A 149 -0.37 -8.06 12.06
N SER A 150 -1.40 -7.91 11.21
CA SER A 150 -2.79 -8.08 11.62
C SER A 150 -3.09 -9.52 12.04
N LEU A 151 -2.56 -10.49 11.30
CA LEU A 151 -2.72 -11.92 11.57
C LEU A 151 -2.03 -12.28 12.89
N PHE A 152 -0.79 -11.83 13.07
CA PHE A 152 -0.03 -12.07 14.30
C PHE A 152 -0.68 -11.43 15.53
N SER A 153 -1.18 -10.20 15.40
CA SER A 153 -1.91 -9.51 16.47
C SER A 153 -3.16 -10.26 16.89
N THR A 154 -3.92 -10.77 15.91
CA THR A 154 -5.16 -11.53 16.17
C THR A 154 -4.86 -12.82 16.93
N ILE A 155 -3.78 -13.52 16.57
CA ILE A 155 -3.33 -14.74 17.27
C ILE A 155 -2.95 -14.42 18.72
N ILE A 156 -2.15 -13.38 18.95
CA ILE A 156 -1.73 -12.98 20.31
C ILE A 156 -2.95 -12.63 21.17
N ILE A 157 -3.87 -11.81 20.65
CA ILE A 157 -5.08 -11.41 21.38
C ILE A 157 -5.93 -12.65 21.70
N GLY A 158 -6.11 -13.55 20.74
CA GLY A 158 -6.82 -14.81 20.94
C GLY A 158 -6.21 -15.65 22.06
N LEU A 159 -4.89 -15.84 22.04
CA LEU A 159 -4.13 -16.60 23.04
C LEU A 159 -4.17 -15.97 24.43
N LEU A 160 -4.04 -14.64 24.52
CA LEU A 160 -4.16 -13.93 25.79
C LEU A 160 -5.59 -14.03 26.35
N THR A 161 -6.59 -13.98 25.48
CA THR A 161 -7.99 -14.13 25.88
C THR A 161 -8.25 -15.51 26.47
N THR A 162 -7.78 -16.59 25.83
CA THR A 162 -7.92 -17.94 26.37
C THR A 162 -7.17 -18.14 27.68
N ILE A 163 -5.95 -17.61 27.83
CA ILE A 163 -5.21 -17.66 29.10
C ILE A 163 -5.98 -16.94 30.21
N LEU A 164 -6.51 -15.74 29.95
CA LEU A 164 -7.25 -14.97 30.96
C LEU A 164 -8.57 -15.63 31.33
N VAL A 165 -9.29 -16.22 30.36
CA VAL A 165 -10.49 -17.01 30.63
C VAL A 165 -10.14 -18.23 31.50
N ALA A 166 -9.07 -18.95 31.17
CA ALA A 166 -8.62 -20.10 31.96
C ALA A 166 -8.24 -19.71 33.40
N LEU A 167 -7.46 -18.64 33.56
CA LEU A 167 -7.08 -18.08 34.86
C LEU A 167 -8.29 -17.58 35.65
N SER A 168 -9.30 -17.02 34.98
CA SER A 168 -10.53 -16.57 35.63
C SER A 168 -11.34 -17.73 36.24
N SER A 169 -11.23 -18.93 35.66
CA SER A 169 -11.89 -20.14 36.18
C SER A 169 -11.09 -20.83 37.29
N SER A 170 -9.77 -20.62 37.34
CA SER A 170 -8.89 -21.18 38.38
C SER A 170 -9.19 -20.57 39.76
N GLU A 171 -8.83 -21.26 40.84
CA GLU A 171 -9.04 -20.76 42.22
C GLU A 171 -8.44 -19.37 42.47
N PHE A 172 -7.38 -18.99 41.74
CA PHE A 172 -6.79 -17.64 41.77
C PHE A 172 -7.76 -16.53 41.32
N GLY A 173 -8.75 -16.85 40.48
CA GLY A 173 -9.80 -15.92 40.03
C GLY A 173 -10.97 -15.76 41.01
N LYS A 174 -11.10 -16.64 42.02
CA LYS A 174 -12.19 -16.63 43.00
C LYS A 174 -11.86 -15.84 44.26
N ALA A 175 -10.57 -15.64 44.57
CA ALA A 175 -10.16 -14.85 45.73
C ALA A 175 -10.52 -13.37 45.56
N GLU A 176 -11.09 -12.72 46.60
CA GLU A 176 -11.39 -11.27 46.63
C GLU A 176 -10.14 -10.36 46.62
N THR A 177 -8.98 -10.90 46.27
CA THR A 177 -7.74 -10.16 46.16
C THR A 177 -7.76 -9.19 44.98
N ALA A 178 -6.98 -8.11 45.07
CA ALA A 178 -6.86 -7.13 43.99
C ALA A 178 -6.45 -7.76 42.64
N ARG A 179 -5.65 -8.83 42.67
CA ARG A 179 -5.25 -9.60 41.48
C ARG A 179 -6.44 -10.31 40.83
N GLY A 180 -7.33 -10.92 41.61
CA GLY A 180 -8.54 -11.59 41.09
C GLY A 180 -9.47 -10.61 40.36
N ARG A 181 -9.61 -9.37 40.86
CA ARG A 181 -10.37 -8.31 40.17
C ARG A 181 -9.74 -7.91 38.84
N ALA A 182 -8.42 -7.76 38.78
CA ALA A 182 -7.71 -7.41 37.55
C ALA A 182 -7.88 -8.51 36.48
N ILE A 183 -7.80 -9.78 36.86
CA ILE A 183 -8.02 -10.92 35.96
C ILE A 183 -9.44 -10.91 35.39
N ARG A 184 -10.46 -10.70 36.23
CA ARG A 184 -11.87 -10.63 35.77
C ARG A 184 -12.09 -9.45 34.82
N LEU A 185 -11.50 -8.29 35.09
CA LEU A 185 -11.62 -7.14 34.20
C LEU A 185 -10.90 -7.41 32.87
N GLY A 186 -9.71 -8.00 32.90
CA GLY A 186 -8.96 -8.40 31.70
C GLY A 186 -9.75 -9.39 30.84
N ALA A 187 -10.43 -10.35 31.46
CA ALA A 187 -11.29 -11.31 30.78
C ALA A 187 -12.53 -10.67 30.10
N LEU A 188 -12.98 -9.50 30.56
CA LEU A 188 -14.06 -8.72 29.91
C LEU A 188 -13.54 -7.80 28.80
N VAL A 189 -12.39 -7.14 29.04
CA VAL A 189 -11.84 -6.14 28.12
C VAL A 189 -11.15 -6.77 26.91
N LEU A 190 -10.44 -7.89 27.08
CA LEU A 190 -9.73 -8.53 25.96
C LEU A 190 -10.64 -9.00 24.83
N PRO A 191 -11.79 -9.67 25.08
CA PRO A 191 -12.74 -10.00 24.02
C PRO A 191 -13.20 -8.77 23.24
N ALA A 192 -13.47 -7.66 23.94
CA ALA A 192 -13.87 -6.40 23.30
C ALA A 192 -12.76 -5.84 22.39
N ILE A 193 -11.50 -5.86 22.85
CA ILE A 193 -10.34 -5.47 22.02
C ILE A 193 -10.22 -6.40 20.81
N GLY A 194 -10.39 -7.72 20.99
CA GLY A 194 -10.39 -8.68 19.90
C GLY A 194 -11.44 -8.37 18.83
N THR A 195 -12.67 -8.05 19.24
CA THR A 195 -13.72 -7.64 18.30
C THR A 195 -13.41 -6.33 17.58
N ALA A 196 -12.80 -5.34 18.28
CA ALA A 196 -12.41 -4.08 17.66
C ALA A 196 -11.30 -4.26 16.62
N VAL A 197 -10.32 -5.12 16.92
CA VAL A 197 -9.26 -5.49 15.96
C VAL A 197 -9.84 -6.27 14.78
N ALA A 198 -10.69 -7.25 15.03
CA ALA A 198 -11.36 -8.01 13.97
C ALA A 198 -12.21 -7.10 13.06
N ALA A 199 -12.96 -6.14 13.64
CA ALA A 199 -13.70 -5.15 12.87
C ALA A 199 -12.76 -4.29 12.01
N THR A 200 -11.64 -3.81 12.58
CA THR A 200 -10.63 -3.05 11.84
C THR A 200 -10.07 -3.84 10.66
N ILE A 201 -9.73 -5.12 10.88
CA ILE A 201 -9.23 -6.01 9.82
C ILE A 201 -10.31 -6.22 8.76
N ALA A 202 -11.56 -6.42 9.15
CA ALA A 202 -12.68 -6.59 8.22
C ALA A 202 -12.96 -5.31 7.40
N PHE A 203 -12.78 -4.13 7.99
CA PHE A 203 -12.95 -2.85 7.28
C PHE A 203 -11.84 -2.57 6.28
N TYR A 204 -10.59 -2.90 6.62
CA TYR A 204 -9.44 -2.61 5.75
C TYR A 204 -9.09 -3.75 4.79
N ASP A 205 -9.58 -4.97 5.02
CA ASP A 205 -9.34 -6.19 4.23
C ASP A 205 -7.92 -6.24 3.63
N PRO A 206 -6.87 -6.30 4.48
CA PRO A 206 -5.49 -6.23 4.01
C PRO A 206 -5.15 -7.39 3.07
N SER A 207 -5.77 -8.56 3.28
CA SER A 207 -5.70 -9.72 2.40
C SER A 207 -6.26 -9.45 1.00
N GLY A 208 -7.47 -8.89 0.92
CA GLY A 208 -8.09 -8.56 -0.35
C GLY A 208 -7.33 -7.46 -1.08
N ASN A 209 -6.83 -6.45 -0.37
CA ASN A 209 -5.99 -5.42 -0.98
C ASN A 209 -4.70 -6.01 -1.56
N LEU A 210 -4.00 -6.87 -0.81
CA LEU A 210 -2.80 -7.55 -1.30
C LEU A 210 -3.07 -8.37 -2.57
N ALA A 211 -4.14 -9.19 -2.57
CA ALA A 211 -4.52 -9.99 -3.73
C ALA A 211 -4.79 -9.11 -4.96
N ARG A 212 -5.47 -7.97 -4.77
CA ARG A 212 -5.74 -7.01 -5.85
C ARG A 212 -4.47 -6.34 -6.36
N GLN A 213 -3.56 -5.92 -5.49
CA GLN A 213 -2.27 -5.34 -5.91
C GLN A 213 -1.45 -6.36 -6.70
N ASN A 214 -1.42 -7.63 -6.28
CA ASN A 214 -0.72 -8.69 -7.01
C ASN A 214 -1.34 -8.95 -8.40
N GLN A 215 -2.67 -9.00 -8.48
CA GLN A 215 -3.36 -9.15 -9.77
C GLN A 215 -3.07 -7.97 -10.70
N MET A 216 -3.08 -6.74 -10.16
CA MET A 216 -2.74 -5.54 -10.92
C MET A 216 -1.28 -5.55 -11.40
N ALA A 217 -0.34 -5.96 -10.54
CA ALA A 217 1.07 -6.06 -10.88
C ALA A 217 1.29 -7.06 -12.03
N ALA A 218 0.68 -8.25 -11.95
CA ALA A 218 0.74 -9.24 -13.01
C ALA A 218 0.13 -8.74 -14.33
N ALA A 219 -1.00 -8.03 -14.27
CA ALA A 219 -1.62 -7.46 -15.47
C ALA A 219 -0.76 -6.35 -16.10
N LEU A 220 -0.13 -5.49 -15.29
CA LEU A 220 0.81 -4.46 -15.77
C LEU A 220 2.07 -5.08 -16.37
N GLU A 221 2.62 -6.13 -15.76
CA GLU A 221 3.75 -6.88 -16.30
C GLU A 221 3.42 -7.50 -17.65
N GLN A 222 2.26 -8.16 -17.76
CA GLN A 222 1.82 -8.73 -19.02
C GLN A 222 1.63 -7.65 -20.11
N LEU A 223 1.06 -6.49 -19.75
CA LEU A 223 0.94 -5.36 -20.67
C LEU A 223 2.31 -4.83 -21.10
N ASN A 224 3.26 -4.70 -20.17
CA ASN A 224 4.60 -4.21 -20.46
C ASN A 224 5.34 -5.15 -21.43
N THR A 225 5.23 -6.46 -21.21
CA THR A 225 5.77 -7.47 -22.13
C THR A 225 5.11 -7.42 -23.51
N GLN A 226 3.79 -7.19 -23.58
CA GLN A 226 3.09 -7.00 -24.86
C GLN A 226 3.54 -5.75 -25.60
N ILE A 227 3.77 -4.63 -24.88
CA ILE A 227 4.32 -3.41 -25.47
C ILE A 227 5.73 -3.70 -25.98
N ALA A 228 6.60 -4.32 -25.19
CA ALA A 228 7.96 -4.66 -25.61
C ALA A 228 7.98 -5.54 -26.86
N LEU A 229 7.22 -6.63 -26.88
CA LEU A 229 7.13 -7.50 -28.07
C LEU A 229 6.54 -6.77 -29.26
N GLY A 230 5.50 -5.96 -29.04
CA GLY A 230 4.86 -5.17 -30.07
C GLY A 230 5.81 -4.16 -30.69
N THR A 231 6.54 -3.39 -29.89
CA THR A 231 7.50 -2.39 -30.37
C THR A 231 8.66 -3.03 -31.12
N TRP A 232 9.09 -4.24 -30.72
CA TRP A 232 10.08 -5.01 -31.46
C TRP A 232 9.60 -5.54 -32.82
N GLN A 233 8.29 -5.75 -32.99
CA GLN A 233 7.68 -6.21 -34.24
C GLN A 233 7.27 -5.06 -35.18
N MET A 234 7.27 -3.82 -34.71
CA MET A 234 6.91 -2.65 -35.52
C MET A 234 8.01 -2.33 -36.53
N ASP A 235 7.61 -2.01 -37.76
CA ASP A 235 8.54 -1.51 -38.76
C ASP A 235 9.04 -0.11 -38.37
N CYS A 236 10.34 0.13 -38.54
CA CYS A 236 10.90 1.44 -38.22
C CYS A 236 10.39 2.51 -39.20
N VAL A 237 9.82 3.57 -38.63
CA VAL A 237 9.23 4.68 -39.39
C VAL A 237 10.35 5.52 -39.98
N LYS A 238 10.63 5.34 -41.27
CA LYS A 238 11.66 6.11 -41.99
C LYS A 238 11.16 7.46 -42.52
N ASN A 239 9.84 7.58 -42.76
CA ASN A 239 9.20 8.77 -43.33
C ASN A 239 8.03 9.20 -42.44
N LEU A 240 7.90 10.50 -42.17
CA LEU A 240 6.79 11.04 -41.39
C LEU A 240 5.42 10.87 -42.07
N SER A 241 5.38 10.61 -43.37
CA SER A 241 4.16 10.42 -44.17
C SER A 241 3.73 8.95 -44.31
N ALA A 242 4.40 8.01 -43.63
CA ALA A 242 4.03 6.61 -43.69
C ALA A 242 2.61 6.39 -43.11
N ASP A 243 1.84 5.50 -43.73
CA ASP A 243 0.59 5.02 -43.13
C ASP A 243 0.93 4.13 -41.93
N LEU A 244 0.62 4.63 -40.73
CA LEU A 244 0.87 3.97 -39.45
C LEU A 244 -0.45 3.61 -38.75
N SER A 245 -1.52 3.40 -39.52
CA SER A 245 -2.85 3.09 -38.99
C SER A 245 -2.85 1.85 -38.11
N LYS A 246 -2.11 0.80 -38.49
CA LYS A 246 -1.98 -0.45 -37.74
C LYS A 246 -1.24 -0.23 -36.41
N GLU A 247 -0.10 0.45 -36.47
CA GLU A 247 0.75 0.79 -35.33
C GLU A 247 0.00 1.67 -34.32
N LYS A 248 -0.74 2.67 -34.83
CA LYS A 248 -1.57 3.55 -34.01
C LYS A 248 -2.67 2.77 -33.30
N ALA A 249 -3.35 1.86 -34.01
CA ALA A 249 -4.38 1.01 -33.41
C ALA A 249 -3.82 0.09 -32.31
N MET A 250 -2.59 -0.41 -32.47
CA MET A 250 -1.91 -1.19 -31.42
C MET A 250 -1.63 -0.35 -30.18
N VAL A 251 -1.08 0.86 -30.35
CA VAL A 251 -0.83 1.79 -29.23
C VAL A 251 -2.12 2.23 -28.54
N ASP A 252 -3.19 2.48 -29.31
CA ASP A 252 -4.52 2.78 -28.78
C ASP A 252 -5.05 1.62 -27.92
N SER A 253 -4.92 0.39 -28.41
CA SER A 253 -5.31 -0.82 -27.65
C SER A 253 -4.50 -0.99 -26.36
N TRP A 254 -3.19 -0.74 -26.38
CA TRP A 254 -2.36 -0.81 -25.15
C TRP A 254 -2.74 0.27 -24.14
N SER A 255 -3.00 1.48 -24.63
CA SER A 255 -3.44 2.59 -23.80
C SER A 255 -4.79 2.29 -23.15
N GLN A 256 -5.75 1.74 -23.91
CA GLN A 256 -7.03 1.30 -23.38
C GLN A 256 -6.85 0.23 -22.30
N ARG A 257 -6.05 -0.82 -22.55
CA ARG A 257 -5.76 -1.86 -21.55
C ARG A 257 -5.15 -1.30 -20.27
N PHE A 258 -4.24 -0.34 -20.39
CA PHE A 258 -3.67 0.34 -19.22
C PHE A 258 -4.75 1.07 -18.40
N GLN A 259 -5.66 1.78 -19.08
CA GLN A 259 -6.79 2.44 -18.42
C GLN A 259 -7.74 1.43 -17.76
N GLU A 260 -8.02 0.30 -18.40
CA GLU A 260 -8.85 -0.78 -17.82
C GLU A 260 -8.21 -1.37 -16.55
N ILE A 261 -6.91 -1.67 -16.58
CA ILE A 261 -6.16 -2.20 -15.44
C ILE A 261 -6.16 -1.20 -14.28
N THR A 262 -5.97 0.10 -14.57
CA THR A 262 -5.91 1.14 -13.54
C THR A 262 -7.28 1.54 -13.01
N ALA A 263 -8.33 1.52 -13.84
CA ALA A 263 -9.71 1.74 -13.43
C ALA A 263 -10.20 0.62 -12.50
N GLY A 264 -9.88 -0.65 -12.81
CA GLY A 264 -10.19 -1.80 -11.95
C GLY A 264 -9.61 -1.66 -10.54
N ALA A 265 -8.45 -1.01 -10.40
CA ALA A 265 -7.79 -0.80 -9.11
C ALA A 265 -8.45 0.29 -8.24
N THR A 266 -9.17 1.26 -8.83
CA THR A 266 -9.79 2.37 -8.07
C THR A 266 -11.17 2.03 -7.51
N GLN A 267 -11.94 1.20 -8.21
CA GLN A 267 -13.28 0.76 -7.75
C GLN A 267 -13.24 -0.06 -6.45
N ALA A 268 -12.06 -0.55 -6.08
CA ALA A 268 -11.81 -1.34 -4.89
C ALA A 268 -11.96 -0.59 -3.55
N LYS A 269 -11.95 0.75 -3.54
CA LYS A 269 -11.64 1.55 -2.34
C LYS A 269 -12.82 2.26 -1.66
N THR A 270 -14.07 1.90 -1.95
CA THR A 270 -15.23 2.57 -1.31
C THR A 270 -16.06 1.64 -0.42
N PRO A 271 -15.54 1.17 0.73
CA PRO A 271 -16.36 0.46 1.73
C PRO A 271 -17.32 1.38 2.53
N LEU A 272 -17.60 2.61 2.10
CA LEU A 272 -18.45 3.57 2.83
C LEU A 272 -19.82 3.85 2.20
N ASP A 273 -20.11 3.36 1.00
CA ASP A 273 -21.42 3.61 0.36
C ASP A 273 -22.51 2.58 0.72
N VAL A 274 -22.27 1.77 1.75
CA VAL A 274 -23.29 0.88 2.32
C VAL A 274 -24.21 1.64 3.28
N SER A 275 -23.75 2.77 3.86
CA SER A 275 -24.58 3.59 4.74
C SER A 275 -25.64 4.40 3.98
N GLN A 276 -25.41 4.71 2.69
CA GLN A 276 -26.32 5.56 1.92
C GLN A 276 -27.51 4.78 1.29
N ARG A 277 -27.45 3.44 1.24
CA ARG A 277 -28.57 2.58 0.79
C ARG A 277 -29.53 2.14 1.90
N ALA A 278 -29.19 2.35 3.17
CA ALA A 278 -30.03 1.95 4.30
C ALA A 278 -31.02 3.04 4.75
N GLY A 279 -30.92 4.27 4.23
CA GLY A 279 -31.77 5.42 4.60
C GLY A 279 -32.92 5.74 3.62
N LEU A 280 -33.15 4.90 2.60
CA LEU A 280 -34.23 5.05 1.62
C LEU A 280 -35.19 3.85 1.70
N ARG A 281 -35.79 3.63 2.87
CA ARG A 281 -37.02 2.84 3.02
C ARG A 281 -37.87 3.42 4.15
#